data_AF-A0AAV8FTB9-F1
#
_entry.id   AF-A0AAV8FTB9-F1
#
_cell.length_a   1.000
_cell.length_b   1.000
_cell.length_c   1.000
_cell.angle_alpha   90.00
_cell.angle_beta   90.00
_cell.angle_gamma   90.00
#
_symmetry.space_group_name_H-M   'P 1'
#
loop_
_entity.id
_entity.type
_entity.pdbx_description
1 polymer ?
#
loop_
_entity_poly.entity_id
_entity_poly.type
_entity_poly.pdbx_seq_one_letter_code
_entity_poly.pdbx_strand_id
1 'polypeptide(L)'
;MASSSTTSASSETLIPGLSDDISTQILLSLPLPHQLRLRPTCRRWSRLLSPPTSFPLRRALRLPSIPLLCIFPSDPSIIPPFLFDPFSLCWRTLPHLPCSPFFYNLTHFNPVYLSPFLYLIGGSLFDTRSYPLGQPSPSGAVYRLDLSTLGNPHSLNWERIEDMNSPRGSFACAITGNDEIVVAGGGSRHSVFPSHGSRISSVERYDVTSGKWTNLERLPSYRAGCAGFIRIGAQEDEFWVMGGYGDYTTLSGVVPADVYYKDAVVLGLKSGMWKEVGDMWLEGERVRMGPLAVAEGSDGKADAVFMLDNNEVFRYDFACNTWLKETSLKKKIADNESCGFAAMNGDLFVLTSVLKSDGSDFRRPYKRRPTLEVQVYSTYKKKWKLFIAHPPMYQPIDFKSTILCTIQI
;
A
#
# COMPACT_ATOMS: atom_id res chain seq x y z
N MET A 1 21.15 64.12 25.49
CA MET A 1 19.78 63.57 25.38
C MET A 1 19.80 62.49 24.31
N ALA A 2 19.91 61.24 24.71
CA ALA A 2 19.82 60.10 23.80
C ALA A 2 18.36 59.64 23.77
N SER A 3 17.67 59.83 22.64
CA SER A 3 16.30 59.35 22.46
C SER A 3 16.33 57.84 22.27
N SER A 4 15.88 57.11 23.29
CA SER A 4 15.56 55.69 23.18
C SER A 4 14.38 55.52 22.22
N SER A 5 14.66 55.16 20.97
CA SER A 5 13.65 54.62 20.07
C SER A 5 13.26 53.24 20.58
N THR A 6 12.19 53.19 21.37
CA THR A 6 11.42 51.98 21.64
C THR A 6 10.85 51.49 20.31
N THR A 7 11.60 50.63 19.63
CA THR A 7 11.05 49.80 18.56
C THR A 7 9.98 48.91 19.18
N SER A 8 8.72 49.30 18.98
CA SER A 8 7.59 48.40 19.14
C SER A 8 7.87 47.20 18.25
N ALA A 9 8.24 46.06 18.83
CA ALA A 9 8.34 44.80 18.12
C ALA A 9 6.93 44.52 17.57
N SER A 10 6.68 44.92 16.33
CA SER A 10 5.57 44.41 15.56
C SER A 10 5.67 42.90 15.67
N SER A 11 4.68 42.25 16.29
CA SER A 11 4.63 40.80 16.36
C SER A 11 4.64 40.28 14.92
N GLU A 12 5.81 39.88 14.42
CA GLU A 12 5.93 39.35 13.06
C GLU A 12 4.99 38.16 12.97
N THR A 13 3.97 38.26 12.15
CA THR A 13 3.01 37.17 11.94
C THR A 13 3.63 36.11 11.03
N LEU A 14 3.10 34.88 11.05
CA LEU A 14 3.56 33.79 10.20
C LEU A 14 3.57 34.16 8.73
N ILE A 15 2.52 34.83 8.26
CA ILE A 15 2.46 35.46 6.93
C ILE A 15 2.22 36.96 7.15
N PRO A 16 3.09 37.85 6.63
CA PRO A 16 2.92 39.29 6.77
C PRO A 16 1.54 39.73 6.28
N GLY A 17 0.80 40.47 7.12
CA GLY A 17 -0.53 40.97 6.81
C GLY A 17 -1.70 40.01 7.12
N LEU A 18 -1.42 38.80 7.62
CA LEU A 18 -2.44 37.85 8.09
C LEU A 18 -2.26 37.53 9.57
N SER A 19 -3.35 37.17 10.26
CA SER A 19 -3.26 36.61 11.62
C SER A 19 -2.59 35.24 11.61
N ASP A 20 -1.98 34.85 12.73
CA ASP A 20 -1.29 33.55 12.86
C ASP A 20 -2.27 32.37 12.69
N ASP A 21 -3.54 32.51 13.08
CA ASP A 21 -4.57 31.47 12.91
C ASP A 21 -4.88 31.22 11.43
N ILE A 22 -5.13 32.29 10.66
CA ILE A 22 -5.40 32.19 9.22
C ILE A 22 -4.16 31.68 8.50
N SER A 23 -2.99 32.22 8.85
CA SER A 23 -1.71 31.78 8.29
C SER A 23 -1.46 30.29 8.53
N THR A 24 -1.78 29.81 9.72
CA THR A 24 -1.68 28.40 10.10
C THR A 24 -2.59 27.53 9.25
N GLN A 25 -3.86 27.91 9.12
CA GLN A 25 -4.81 27.16 8.30
C GLN A 25 -4.39 27.12 6.83
N ILE A 26 -3.89 28.23 6.27
CA ILE A 26 -3.36 28.29 4.90
C ILE A 26 -2.18 27.33 4.72
N LEU A 27 -1.16 27.46 5.58
CA LEU A 27 0.07 26.67 5.48
C LEU A 27 -0.20 25.18 5.66
N LEU A 28 -1.08 24.82 6.59
CA LEU A 28 -1.47 23.43 6.80
C LEU A 28 -2.37 22.90 5.69
N SER A 29 -3.16 23.72 5.01
CA SER A 29 -4.03 23.25 3.91
C SER A 29 -3.26 22.88 2.64
N LEU A 30 -1.98 23.25 2.54
CA LEU A 30 -1.14 22.88 1.40
C LEU A 30 -0.89 21.36 1.33
N PRO A 31 -0.68 20.78 0.14
CA PRO A 31 -0.25 19.40 -0.01
C PRO A 31 1.01 19.09 0.79
N LEU A 32 1.11 17.88 1.36
CA LEU A 32 2.25 17.49 2.21
C LEU A 32 3.61 17.72 1.52
N PRO A 33 3.82 17.37 0.23
CA PRO A 33 5.10 17.65 -0.44
C PRO A 33 5.44 19.14 -0.51
N HIS A 34 4.44 20.03 -0.64
CA HIS A 34 4.63 21.48 -0.62
C HIS A 34 4.96 21.99 0.78
N GLN A 35 4.26 21.49 1.81
CA GLN A 35 4.60 21.83 3.21
C GLN A 35 6.07 21.53 3.50
N LEU A 36 6.56 20.35 3.12
CA LEU A 36 7.95 19.96 3.33
C LEU A 36 8.95 20.87 2.59
N ARG A 37 8.60 21.35 1.38
CA ARG A 37 9.42 22.31 0.62
C ARG A 37 9.45 23.71 1.23
N LEU A 38 8.40 24.11 1.93
CA LEU A 38 8.29 25.41 2.57
C LEU A 38 8.96 25.47 3.94
N ARG A 39 9.22 24.32 4.59
CA ARG A 39 9.89 24.26 5.90
C ARG A 39 11.19 25.07 5.99
N PRO A 40 12.11 25.05 5.01
CA PRO A 40 13.39 25.76 5.12
C PRO A 40 13.29 27.28 5.03
N THR A 41 12.12 27.85 4.72
CA THR A 41 11.95 29.31 4.52
C THR A 41 12.25 30.14 5.77
N CYS A 42 11.72 29.73 6.94
CA CYS A 42 11.99 30.38 8.21
C CYS A 42 11.81 29.41 9.38
N ARG A 43 12.36 29.78 10.56
CA ARG A 43 12.28 28.93 11.77
C ARG A 43 10.85 28.66 12.22
N ARG A 44 9.93 29.63 12.06
CA ARG A 44 8.52 29.46 12.47
C ARG A 44 7.79 28.49 11.56
N TRP A 45 7.96 28.61 10.25
CA TRP A 45 7.37 27.67 9.28
C TRP A 45 7.96 26.28 9.43
N SER A 46 9.27 26.16 9.67
CA SER A 46 9.92 24.87 9.95
C SER A 46 9.32 24.14 11.15
N ARG A 47 8.99 24.87 12.23
CA ARG A 47 8.33 24.32 13.43
C ARG A 47 6.86 23.99 13.20
N LEU A 48 6.12 24.87 12.51
CA LEU A 48 4.70 24.69 12.24
C LEU A 48 4.44 23.51 11.31
N LEU A 49 5.20 23.44 10.21
CA LEU A 49 5.09 22.42 9.17
C LEU A 49 5.85 21.13 9.50
N SER A 50 6.36 20.99 10.73
CA SER A 50 6.89 19.71 11.18
C SER A 50 5.74 18.75 11.45
N PRO A 51 5.76 17.50 10.94
CA PRO A 51 4.69 16.54 11.18
C PRO A 51 4.28 16.36 12.65
N PRO A 52 5.21 16.37 13.64
CA PRO A 52 4.83 16.29 15.06
C PRO A 52 3.95 17.45 15.52
N THR A 53 4.09 18.63 14.92
CA THR A 53 3.24 19.80 15.19
C THR A 53 2.02 19.83 14.28
N SER A 54 2.20 19.54 12.99
CA SER A 54 1.18 19.73 11.96
C SER A 54 0.08 18.68 12.04
N PHE A 55 0.38 17.41 12.30
CA PHE A 55 -0.64 16.36 12.32
C PHE A 55 -1.66 16.54 13.47
N PRO A 56 -1.24 16.81 14.73
CA PRO A 56 -2.20 17.16 15.79
C PRO A 56 -2.98 18.44 15.48
N LEU A 57 -2.32 19.46 14.92
CA LEU A 57 -2.96 20.75 14.66
C LEU A 57 -3.98 20.66 13.52
N ARG A 58 -3.72 19.86 12.48
CA ARG A 58 -4.69 19.53 11.43
C ARG A 58 -5.94 18.87 12.02
N ARG A 59 -5.76 17.92 12.95
CA ARG A 59 -6.87 17.27 13.67
C ARG A 59 -7.65 18.28 14.51
N ALA A 60 -6.97 19.14 15.26
CA ALA A 60 -7.62 20.19 16.05
C ALA A 60 -8.43 21.18 15.19
N LEU A 61 -7.91 21.52 14.01
CA LEU A 61 -8.57 22.39 13.03
C LEU A 61 -9.59 21.65 12.15
N ARG A 62 -9.80 20.35 12.37
CA ARG A 62 -10.70 19.48 11.58
C ARG A 62 -10.45 19.57 10.07
N LEU A 63 -9.18 19.70 9.68
CA LEU A 63 -8.80 19.69 8.28
C LEU A 63 -9.00 18.28 7.70
N PRO A 64 -9.41 18.15 6.41
CA PRO A 64 -9.55 16.86 5.77
C PRO A 64 -8.25 16.05 5.86
N SER A 65 -8.33 14.73 5.98
CA SER A 65 -7.14 13.89 5.90
C SER A 65 -6.45 14.04 4.54
N ILE A 66 -5.13 13.83 4.50
CA ILE A 66 -4.35 13.83 3.26
C ILE A 66 -4.19 12.38 2.80
N PRO A 67 -4.98 11.93 1.81
CA PRO A 67 -4.83 10.61 1.22
C PRO A 67 -3.60 10.58 0.31
N LEU A 68 -2.68 9.64 0.56
CA LEU A 68 -1.47 9.43 -0.23
C LEU A 68 -1.37 7.98 -0.68
N LEU A 69 -0.80 7.77 -1.85
CA LEU A 69 -0.43 6.44 -2.34
C LEU A 69 1.07 6.25 -2.17
N CYS A 70 1.47 5.27 -1.37
CA CYS A 70 2.85 4.80 -1.33
C CYS A 70 3.04 3.72 -2.40
N ILE A 71 3.96 3.96 -3.30
CA ILE A 71 4.28 3.10 -4.44
C ILE A 71 5.66 2.51 -4.21
N PHE A 72 5.73 1.18 -4.19
CA PHE A 72 6.96 0.41 -4.18
C PHE A 72 7.17 -0.20 -5.58
N PRO A 73 7.96 0.43 -6.47
CA PRO A 73 8.04 -0.02 -7.87
C PRO A 73 8.68 -1.40 -8.04
N SER A 74 9.57 -1.77 -7.11
CA SER A 74 10.29 -3.04 -7.07
C SER A 74 10.89 -3.23 -5.68
N ASP A 75 11.94 -4.07 -5.58
CA ASP A 75 12.75 -4.22 -4.36
C ASP A 75 13.14 -2.84 -3.77
N PRO A 76 12.66 -2.51 -2.56
CA PRO A 76 12.86 -1.20 -1.94
C PRO A 76 14.29 -0.94 -1.49
N SER A 77 15.14 -1.98 -1.44
CA SER A 77 16.57 -1.81 -1.18
C SER A 77 17.32 -1.28 -2.40
N ILE A 78 16.79 -1.51 -3.61
CA ILE A 78 17.40 -1.14 -4.89
C ILE A 78 16.77 0.14 -5.45
N ILE A 79 15.44 0.22 -5.46
CA ILE A 79 14.69 1.38 -5.95
C ILE A 79 13.91 1.97 -4.77
N PRO A 80 14.05 3.27 -4.47
CA PRO A 80 13.38 3.83 -3.31
C PRO A 80 11.86 3.87 -3.52
N PRO A 81 11.05 3.70 -2.46
CA PRO A 81 9.62 3.91 -2.55
C PRO A 81 9.26 5.39 -2.71
N PHE A 82 8.05 5.66 -3.19
CA PHE A 82 7.55 7.02 -3.41
C PHE A 82 6.19 7.23 -2.78
N LEU A 83 6.00 8.36 -2.10
CA LEU A 83 4.68 8.89 -1.78
C LEU A 83 4.18 9.73 -2.95
N PHE A 84 2.97 9.44 -3.40
CA PHE A 84 2.27 10.15 -4.45
C PHE A 84 0.99 10.75 -3.91
N ASP A 85 0.84 12.07 -4.06
CA ASP A 85 -0.41 12.79 -3.84
C ASP A 85 -1.14 12.90 -5.19
N PRO A 86 -2.22 12.14 -5.41
CA PRO A 86 -2.95 12.19 -6.68
C PRO A 86 -3.77 13.46 -6.87
N PHE A 87 -4.05 14.23 -5.82
CA PHE A 87 -4.83 15.46 -5.92
C PHE A 87 -3.95 16.64 -6.30
N SER A 88 -2.72 16.69 -5.79
CA SER A 88 -1.75 17.73 -6.12
C SER A 88 -0.72 17.31 -7.18
N LEU A 89 -0.77 16.05 -7.64
CA LEU A 89 0.19 15.43 -8.55
C LEU A 89 1.64 15.54 -8.09
N CYS A 90 1.85 15.56 -6.78
CA CYS A 90 3.16 15.76 -6.18
C CYS A 90 3.75 14.45 -5.69
N TRP A 91 5.08 14.39 -5.71
CA TRP A 91 5.85 13.21 -5.37
C TRP A 91 6.81 13.50 -4.23
N ARG A 92 7.04 12.50 -3.38
CA ARG A 92 8.08 12.51 -2.36
C ARG A 92 8.76 11.16 -2.31
N THR A 93 10.06 11.14 -2.54
CA THR A 93 10.89 9.94 -2.39
C THR A 93 11.07 9.60 -0.91
N LEU A 94 10.93 8.33 -0.58
CA LEU A 94 11.23 7.74 0.72
C LEU A 94 12.65 7.13 0.72
N PRO A 95 13.28 6.93 1.88
CA PRO A 95 14.58 6.27 1.95
C PRO A 95 14.52 4.83 1.44
N HIS A 96 15.64 4.34 0.92
CA HIS A 96 15.82 2.93 0.59
C HIS A 96 15.72 2.06 1.83
N LEU A 97 15.20 0.86 1.66
CA LEU A 97 15.33 -0.19 2.66
C LEU A 97 16.83 -0.57 2.80
N PRO A 98 17.34 -0.87 4.00
CA PRO A 98 18.70 -1.38 4.17
C PRO A 98 18.94 -2.63 3.29
N CYS A 99 19.97 -2.57 2.45
CA CYS A 99 20.31 -3.66 1.55
C CYS A 99 21.04 -4.80 2.28
N SER A 100 20.75 -6.04 1.91
CA SER A 100 21.49 -7.23 2.36
C SER A 100 22.44 -7.70 1.27
N PRO A 101 23.72 -8.02 1.57
CA PRO A 101 24.64 -8.59 0.58
C PRO A 101 24.32 -10.05 0.25
N PHE A 102 23.45 -10.71 1.03
CA PHE A 102 23.14 -12.13 0.90
C PHE A 102 21.80 -12.39 0.22
N PHE A 103 20.91 -11.41 0.18
CA PHE A 103 19.56 -11.56 -0.31
C PHE A 103 19.25 -10.54 -1.40
N TYR A 104 18.52 -10.97 -2.42
CA TYR A 104 18.15 -10.13 -3.56
C TYR A 104 16.69 -10.33 -3.95
N ASN A 105 16.13 -9.32 -4.62
CA ASN A 105 14.80 -9.35 -5.22
C ASN A 105 13.67 -9.56 -4.21
N LEU A 106 13.62 -8.71 -3.18
CA LEU A 106 12.53 -8.68 -2.22
C LEU A 106 11.22 -8.29 -2.93
N THR A 107 10.29 -9.24 -2.99
CA THR A 107 8.98 -9.09 -3.65
C THR A 107 7.87 -9.68 -2.78
N HIS A 108 6.61 -9.41 -3.10
CA HIS A 108 5.46 -9.99 -2.40
C HIS A 108 5.46 -9.75 -0.87
N PHE A 109 6.04 -8.65 -0.41
CA PHE A 109 5.92 -8.17 0.96
C PHE A 109 4.60 -7.40 1.11
N ASN A 110 4.19 -7.13 2.35
CA ASN A 110 3.02 -6.29 2.63
C ASN A 110 3.44 -4.98 3.32
N PRO A 111 3.28 -3.83 2.65
CA PRO A 111 3.33 -2.54 3.31
C PRO A 111 1.99 -2.23 3.98
N VAL A 112 2.04 -1.71 5.21
CA VAL A 112 0.86 -1.39 6.02
C VAL A 112 1.11 -0.08 6.74
N TYR A 113 0.15 0.85 6.69
CA TYR A 113 0.27 2.13 7.37
C TYR A 113 -0.57 2.18 8.64
N LEU A 114 0.10 2.28 9.78
CA LEU A 114 -0.51 2.50 11.08
C LEU A 114 0.10 3.76 11.68
N SER A 115 -0.68 4.83 11.72
CA SER A 115 -0.17 6.18 12.02
C SER A 115 0.66 6.20 13.32
N PRO A 116 1.87 6.81 13.31
CA PRO A 116 2.54 7.51 12.20
C PRO A 116 3.47 6.64 11.35
N PHE A 117 3.50 5.33 11.56
CA PHE A 117 4.49 4.42 10.99
C PHE A 117 3.99 3.72 9.71
N LEU A 118 4.88 3.62 8.73
CA LEU A 118 4.74 2.71 7.60
C LEU A 118 5.54 1.44 7.91
N TYR A 119 4.85 0.31 7.99
CA TYR A 119 5.45 -1.00 8.17
C TYR A 119 5.68 -1.67 6.82
N LEU A 120 6.77 -2.40 6.69
CA LEU A 120 7.06 -3.31 5.59
C LEU A 120 7.30 -4.69 6.19
N ILE A 121 6.44 -5.64 5.85
CA ILE A 121 6.37 -6.94 6.51
C ILE A 121 6.68 -8.05 5.51
N GLY A 122 7.67 -8.87 5.83
CA GLY A 122 7.99 -10.10 5.13
C GLY A 122 8.41 -9.91 3.67
N GLY A 123 8.04 -10.89 2.85
CA GLY A 123 8.33 -10.96 1.42
C GLY A 123 8.97 -12.29 1.00
N SER A 124 9.17 -12.43 -0.31
CA SER A 124 9.94 -13.50 -0.95
C SER A 124 11.24 -12.93 -1.47
N LEU A 125 12.33 -13.64 -1.25
CA LEU A 125 13.68 -13.23 -1.64
C LEU A 125 14.49 -14.44 -2.12
N PHE A 126 15.65 -14.18 -2.71
CA PHE A 126 16.56 -15.23 -3.19
C PHE A 126 17.95 -15.04 -2.56
N ASP A 127 18.66 -16.14 -2.32
CA ASP A 127 20.10 -16.09 -2.03
C ASP A 127 20.84 -15.55 -3.26
N THR A 128 21.69 -14.55 -3.05
CA THR A 128 22.42 -13.83 -4.11
C THR A 128 23.24 -14.75 -5.01
N ARG A 129 23.71 -15.89 -4.51
CA ARG A 129 24.50 -16.87 -5.27
C ARG A 129 23.66 -17.78 -6.15
N SER A 130 22.36 -17.86 -5.89
CA SER A 130 21.43 -18.76 -6.56
C SER A 130 20.45 -18.06 -7.50
N TYR A 131 20.29 -16.74 -7.37
CA TYR A 131 19.38 -15.97 -8.21
C TYR A 131 19.80 -16.01 -9.69
N PRO A 132 18.86 -16.18 -10.65
CA PRO A 132 17.41 -16.37 -10.50
C PRO A 132 16.96 -17.85 -10.53
N LEU A 133 17.87 -18.81 -10.50
CA LEU A 133 17.58 -20.24 -10.69
C LEU A 133 17.28 -21.00 -9.38
N GLY A 134 17.67 -20.43 -8.24
CA GLY A 134 17.45 -21.00 -6.92
C GLY A 134 16.00 -21.00 -6.48
N GLN A 135 15.72 -21.68 -5.37
CA GLN A 135 14.40 -21.60 -4.74
C GLN A 135 14.26 -20.29 -3.96
N PRO A 136 13.13 -19.58 -4.06
CA PRO A 136 12.85 -18.41 -3.23
C PRO A 136 12.68 -18.83 -1.77
N SER A 137 13.22 -18.02 -0.86
CA SER A 137 12.98 -18.15 0.58
C SER A 137 12.02 -17.06 1.09
N PRO A 138 11.15 -17.39 2.04
CA PRO A 138 10.30 -16.40 2.69
C PRO A 138 11.11 -15.58 3.71
N SER A 139 10.73 -14.33 3.91
CA SER A 139 11.34 -13.42 4.91
C SER A 139 10.43 -13.24 6.12
N GLY A 140 11.02 -13.32 7.32
CA GLY A 140 10.37 -12.91 8.57
C GLY A 140 10.58 -11.44 8.91
N ALA A 141 11.43 -10.74 8.16
CA ALA A 141 11.88 -9.41 8.53
C ALA A 141 10.75 -8.38 8.51
N VAL A 142 10.75 -7.51 9.50
CA VAL A 142 9.80 -6.41 9.63
C VAL A 142 10.56 -5.12 9.79
N TYR A 143 10.19 -4.12 9.00
CA TYR A 143 10.74 -2.78 9.07
C TYR A 143 9.64 -1.77 9.31
N ARG A 144 9.93 -0.71 10.05
CA ARG A 144 9.05 0.45 10.19
C ARG A 144 9.76 1.73 9.79
N LEU A 145 8.99 2.69 9.28
CA LEU A 145 9.45 4.02 8.92
C LEU A 145 8.53 5.06 9.59
N ASP A 146 9.10 5.92 10.43
CA ASP A 146 8.35 7.01 11.07
C ASP A 146 8.10 8.17 10.09
N LEU A 147 6.88 8.27 9.56
CA LEU A 147 6.52 9.35 8.64
C LEU A 147 6.41 10.72 9.35
N SER A 148 6.38 10.77 10.67
CA SER A 148 6.45 12.04 11.41
C SER A 148 7.82 12.73 11.22
N THR A 149 8.86 11.98 10.85
CA THR A 149 10.19 12.52 10.58
C THR A 149 10.40 12.97 9.13
N LEU A 150 9.37 12.93 8.27
CA LEU A 150 9.46 13.17 6.81
C LEU A 150 10.21 14.45 6.38
N GLY A 151 10.20 15.50 7.21
CA GLY A 151 10.93 16.74 6.90
C GLY A 151 12.32 16.87 7.54
N ASN A 152 12.84 15.82 8.16
CA ASN A 152 14.26 15.70 8.51
C ASN A 152 14.85 14.44 7.83
N PRO A 153 15.51 14.60 6.67
CA PRO A 153 16.09 13.48 5.93
C PRO A 153 17.07 12.62 6.73
N HIS A 154 17.75 13.18 7.73
CA HIS A 154 18.71 12.44 8.56
C HIS A 154 18.04 11.50 9.56
N SER A 155 16.79 11.77 9.92
CA SER A 155 16.00 10.95 10.84
C SER A 155 15.05 9.99 10.13
N LEU A 156 14.80 10.20 8.84
CA LEU A 156 13.91 9.38 8.03
C LEU A 156 14.64 8.13 7.54
N ASN A 157 14.69 7.09 8.37
CA ASN A 157 15.32 5.82 8.07
C ASN A 157 14.41 4.65 8.45
N TRP A 158 14.53 3.54 7.72
CA TRP A 158 13.87 2.29 8.09
C TRP A 158 14.56 1.68 9.30
N GLU A 159 13.77 1.32 10.31
CA GLU A 159 14.20 0.60 11.50
C GLU A 159 13.71 -0.84 11.40
N ARG A 160 14.60 -1.82 11.59
CA ARG A 160 14.20 -3.22 11.71
C ARG A 160 13.67 -3.47 13.12
N ILE A 161 12.52 -4.11 13.21
CA ILE A 161 11.87 -4.49 14.47
C ILE A 161 11.80 -6.01 14.59
N GLU A 162 11.08 -6.50 15.60
CA GLU A 162 10.89 -7.93 15.84
C GLU A 162 10.39 -8.65 14.58
N ASP A 163 11.12 -9.69 14.18
CA ASP A 163 10.77 -10.53 13.04
C ASP A 163 9.51 -11.36 13.36
N MET A 164 8.72 -11.70 12.34
CA MET A 164 7.62 -12.66 12.48
C MET A 164 8.16 -14.04 12.93
N ASN A 165 7.35 -14.81 13.67
CA ASN A 165 7.72 -16.17 14.06
C ASN A 165 7.82 -17.10 12.84
N SER A 166 6.90 -16.94 11.88
CA SER A 166 6.88 -17.65 10.61
C SER A 166 7.18 -16.68 9.46
N PRO A 167 8.36 -16.81 8.82
CA PRO A 167 8.68 -16.09 7.60
C PRO A 167 7.65 -16.30 6.49
N ARG A 168 7.26 -15.23 5.79
CA ARG A 168 6.21 -15.27 4.76
C ARG A 168 6.32 -14.12 3.75
N GLY A 169 5.89 -14.38 2.53
CA GLY A 169 5.54 -13.46 1.45
C GLY A 169 4.21 -13.90 0.82
N SER A 170 3.57 -13.03 0.03
CA SER A 170 2.26 -13.29 -0.57
C SER A 170 1.19 -13.72 0.46
N PHE A 171 1.11 -13.04 1.60
CA PHE A 171 0.18 -13.36 2.69
C PHE A 171 -0.94 -12.33 2.81
N ALA A 172 -2.04 -12.72 3.44
CA ALA A 172 -3.09 -11.77 3.84
C ALA A 172 -2.60 -10.95 5.04
N CYS A 173 -2.84 -9.65 5.02
CA CYS A 173 -2.40 -8.71 6.05
C CYS A 173 -3.50 -7.68 6.30
N ALA A 174 -3.78 -7.33 7.55
CA ALA A 174 -4.73 -6.28 7.90
C ALA A 174 -4.39 -5.63 9.25
N ILE A 175 -4.85 -4.39 9.43
CA ILE A 175 -4.81 -3.68 10.71
C ILE A 175 -6.13 -3.91 11.45
N THR A 176 -6.05 -4.22 12.73
CA THR A 176 -7.21 -4.30 13.62
C THR A 176 -7.47 -2.96 14.32
N GLY A 177 -8.68 -2.76 14.84
CA GLY A 177 -9.04 -1.54 15.57
C GLY A 177 -8.28 -1.29 16.88
N ASN A 178 -7.42 -2.22 17.31
CA ASN A 178 -6.61 -2.12 18.54
C ASN A 178 -5.13 -1.82 18.24
N ASP A 179 -4.82 -1.22 17.08
CA ASP A 179 -3.45 -0.95 16.63
C ASP A 179 -2.59 -2.23 16.51
N GLU A 180 -3.21 -3.37 16.21
CA GLU A 180 -2.51 -4.65 15.99
C GLU A 180 -2.52 -5.01 14.50
N ILE A 181 -1.46 -5.66 14.03
CA ILE A 181 -1.35 -6.15 12.65
C ILE A 181 -1.54 -7.66 12.63
N VAL A 182 -2.50 -8.16 11.86
CA VAL A 182 -2.75 -9.60 11.71
C VAL A 182 -2.29 -10.07 10.33
N VAL A 183 -1.55 -11.18 10.29
CA VAL A 183 -1.04 -11.79 9.06
C VAL A 183 -1.44 -13.26 8.99
N ALA A 184 -1.85 -13.74 7.82
CA ALA A 184 -2.24 -15.14 7.62
C ALA A 184 -1.71 -15.73 6.32
N GLY A 185 -1.24 -16.97 6.42
CA GLY A 185 -0.76 -17.75 5.28
C GLY A 185 0.48 -17.15 4.64
N GLY A 186 0.57 -17.28 3.32
CA GLY A 186 1.71 -16.91 2.49
C GLY A 186 2.74 -18.03 2.35
N GLY A 187 3.99 -17.62 2.17
CA GLY A 187 5.14 -18.50 1.99
C GLY A 187 6.19 -17.83 1.11
N SER A 188 6.71 -18.50 0.08
CA SER A 188 7.61 -17.87 -0.90
C SER A 188 7.11 -18.05 -2.32
N ARG A 189 7.45 -17.13 -3.21
CA ARG A 189 6.99 -17.16 -4.61
C ARG A 189 8.14 -17.06 -5.59
N HIS A 190 8.21 -18.03 -6.50
CA HIS A 190 9.07 -17.95 -7.67
C HIS A 190 8.25 -17.34 -8.83
N SER A 191 8.85 -16.42 -9.59
CA SER A 191 8.19 -15.75 -10.72
C SER A 191 7.85 -16.71 -11.86
N VAL A 192 8.77 -17.64 -12.16
CA VAL A 192 8.63 -18.64 -13.25
C VAL A 192 8.12 -20.02 -12.80
N PHE A 193 8.56 -20.55 -11.64
CA PHE A 193 8.28 -21.94 -11.23
C PHE A 193 7.41 -22.00 -9.95
N PRO A 194 6.06 -21.99 -10.04
CA PRO A 194 5.19 -21.93 -8.86
C PRO A 194 5.46 -23.01 -7.81
N SER A 195 5.84 -24.21 -8.24
CA SER A 195 6.18 -25.36 -7.38
C SER A 195 7.46 -25.20 -6.56
N HIS A 196 8.30 -24.20 -6.87
CA HIS A 196 9.52 -23.91 -6.11
C HIS A 196 9.28 -22.94 -4.93
N GLY A 197 8.07 -22.43 -4.78
CA GLY A 197 7.66 -21.64 -3.63
C GLY A 197 7.26 -22.50 -2.42
N SER A 198 7.29 -21.92 -1.23
CA SER A 198 6.69 -22.52 -0.04
C SER A 198 5.30 -21.97 0.23
N ARG A 199 4.52 -22.67 1.06
CA ARG A 199 3.20 -22.25 1.54
C ARG A 199 3.06 -22.58 3.02
N ILE A 200 2.40 -21.71 3.77
CA ILE A 200 2.14 -21.90 5.20
C ILE A 200 0.68 -21.60 5.53
N SER A 201 0.22 -22.10 6.68
CA SER A 201 -1.12 -21.86 7.22
C SER A 201 -1.08 -21.13 8.57
N SER A 202 0.10 -20.70 9.03
CA SER A 202 0.20 -19.97 10.30
C SER A 202 -0.45 -18.60 10.21
N VAL A 203 -1.04 -18.19 11.33
CA VAL A 203 -1.62 -16.87 11.52
C VAL A 203 -0.95 -16.26 12.73
N GLU A 204 -0.55 -15.01 12.60
CA GLU A 204 0.17 -14.29 13.65
C GLU A 204 -0.39 -12.88 13.78
N ARG A 205 -0.26 -12.34 14.98
CA ARG A 205 -0.65 -10.97 15.30
C ARG A 205 0.50 -10.25 15.98
N TYR A 206 0.83 -9.08 15.47
CA TYR A 206 1.78 -8.15 16.06
C TYR A 206 1.03 -7.12 16.90
N ASP A 207 1.30 -7.10 18.20
CA ASP A 207 0.86 -6.03 19.08
C ASP A 207 1.92 -4.93 19.07
N VAL A 208 1.55 -3.76 18.55
CA VAL A 208 2.44 -2.60 18.40
C VAL A 208 2.86 -2.01 19.75
N THR A 209 2.04 -2.19 20.79
CA THR A 209 2.32 -1.69 22.14
C THR A 209 3.39 -2.55 22.82
N SER A 210 3.23 -3.88 22.79
CA SER A 210 4.23 -4.78 23.38
C SER A 210 5.42 -5.05 22.45
N GLY A 211 5.27 -4.76 21.17
CA GLY A 211 6.28 -4.99 20.14
C GLY A 211 6.53 -6.47 19.84
N LYS A 212 5.53 -7.33 20.09
CA LYS A 212 5.69 -8.80 19.99
C LYS A 212 4.69 -9.44 19.03
N TRP A 213 5.16 -10.49 18.37
CA TRP A 213 4.33 -11.40 17.59
C TRP A 213 3.75 -12.51 18.46
N THR A 214 2.47 -12.81 18.27
CA THR A 214 1.75 -13.91 18.93
C THR A 214 1.10 -14.79 17.87
N ASN A 215 1.15 -16.12 18.06
CA ASN A 215 0.46 -17.04 17.16
C ASN A 215 -1.04 -17.05 17.46
N LEU A 216 -1.84 -17.12 16.40
CA LEU A 216 -3.29 -17.31 16.44
C LEU A 216 -3.65 -18.68 15.84
N GLU A 217 -4.96 -18.99 15.82
CA GLU A 217 -5.49 -20.20 15.20
C GLU A 217 -5.10 -20.27 13.72
N ARG A 218 -4.58 -21.43 13.29
CA ARG A 218 -4.06 -21.61 11.93
C ARG A 218 -5.18 -21.61 10.90
N LEU A 219 -4.88 -21.19 9.67
CA LEU A 219 -5.80 -21.32 8.55
C LEU A 219 -6.22 -22.80 8.37
N PRO A 220 -7.48 -23.07 7.98
CA PRO A 220 -7.97 -24.43 7.70
C PRO A 220 -7.16 -25.17 6.63
N SER A 221 -6.56 -24.44 5.69
CA SER A 221 -5.71 -24.96 4.61
C SER A 221 -4.54 -24.01 4.33
N TYR A 222 -3.53 -24.49 3.60
CA TYR A 222 -2.46 -23.62 3.10
C TYR A 222 -3.04 -22.60 2.13
N ARG A 223 -2.67 -21.33 2.28
CA ARG A 223 -3.16 -20.26 1.40
C ARG A 223 -2.10 -19.18 1.23
N ALA A 224 -1.78 -18.83 -0.01
CA ALA A 224 -0.86 -17.76 -0.39
C ALA A 224 -1.46 -16.94 -1.54
N GLY A 225 -0.94 -15.74 -1.79
CA GLY A 225 -1.51 -14.78 -2.75
C GLY A 225 -2.92 -14.31 -2.40
N CYS A 226 -3.30 -14.39 -1.12
CA CYS A 226 -4.60 -13.98 -0.62
C CYS A 226 -4.60 -12.50 -0.20
N ALA A 227 -5.77 -11.88 -0.21
CA ALA A 227 -5.99 -10.55 0.35
C ALA A 227 -6.47 -10.66 1.80
N GLY A 228 -6.04 -9.72 2.64
CA GLY A 228 -6.47 -9.60 4.03
C GLY A 228 -7.20 -8.29 4.27
N PHE A 229 -8.27 -8.30 5.05
CA PHE A 229 -8.92 -7.09 5.56
C PHE A 229 -9.75 -7.38 6.81
N ILE A 230 -9.97 -6.37 7.65
CA ILE A 230 -10.86 -6.46 8.81
C ILE A 230 -12.25 -5.96 8.43
N ARG A 231 -13.29 -6.64 8.91
CA ARG A 231 -14.68 -6.20 8.77
C ARG A 231 -15.40 -6.33 10.12
N ILE A 232 -16.41 -5.49 10.35
CA ILE A 232 -17.34 -5.69 11.47
C ILE A 232 -18.28 -6.86 11.12
N GLY A 233 -18.12 -7.96 11.84
CA GLY A 233 -19.04 -9.09 11.81
C GLY A 233 -20.30 -8.83 12.63
N ALA A 234 -21.22 -9.78 12.66
CA ALA A 234 -22.49 -9.64 13.40
C ALA A 234 -22.28 -9.63 14.93
N GLN A 235 -21.22 -10.25 15.42
CA GLN A 235 -20.96 -10.44 16.86
C GLN A 235 -19.57 -9.93 17.28
N GLU A 236 -18.62 -9.88 16.35
CA GLU A 236 -17.23 -9.54 16.62
C GLU A 236 -16.54 -8.98 15.37
N ASP A 237 -15.33 -8.48 15.53
CA ASP A 237 -14.48 -8.10 14.41
C ASP A 237 -13.91 -9.36 13.75
N GLU A 238 -13.96 -9.37 12.42
CA GLU A 238 -13.65 -10.52 11.59
C GLU A 238 -12.46 -10.21 10.70
N PHE A 239 -11.44 -11.08 10.71
CA PHE A 239 -10.35 -11.04 9.76
C PHE A 239 -10.64 -11.94 8.57
N TRP A 240 -10.84 -11.32 7.40
CA TRP A 240 -11.13 -12.00 6.16
C TRP A 240 -9.84 -12.30 5.40
N VAL A 241 -9.70 -13.56 4.99
CA VAL A 241 -8.62 -14.04 4.13
C VAL A 241 -9.25 -14.52 2.83
N MET A 242 -9.16 -13.69 1.79
CA MET A 242 -9.93 -13.86 0.55
C MET A 242 -9.06 -14.42 -0.58
N GLY A 243 -9.56 -15.48 -1.24
CA GLY A 243 -8.97 -16.16 -2.40
C GLY A 243 -7.51 -16.58 -2.22
N GLY A 244 -6.68 -16.40 -3.24
CA GLY A 244 -5.31 -16.91 -3.24
C GLY A 244 -5.22 -18.33 -3.81
N TYR A 245 -4.22 -19.10 -3.39
CA TYR A 245 -3.94 -20.45 -3.86
C TYR A 245 -3.27 -21.28 -2.76
N GLY A 246 -3.44 -22.61 -2.78
CA GLY A 246 -2.94 -23.47 -1.71
C GLY A 246 -2.38 -24.82 -2.14
N ASP A 247 -2.96 -25.43 -3.17
CA ASP A 247 -2.51 -26.71 -3.73
C ASP A 247 -1.81 -26.54 -5.09
N TYR A 248 -1.15 -27.61 -5.53
CA TYR A 248 -0.58 -27.71 -6.88
C TYR A 248 -1.35 -28.74 -7.69
N THR A 249 -1.53 -28.46 -8.98
CA THR A 249 -2.01 -29.41 -9.97
C THR A 249 -1.05 -29.45 -11.16
N THR A 250 -1.27 -30.35 -12.11
CA THR A 250 -0.49 -30.42 -13.35
C THR A 250 -1.38 -30.09 -14.56
N LEU A 251 -0.98 -29.08 -15.33
CA LEU A 251 -1.56 -28.81 -16.64
C LEU A 251 -1.00 -29.81 -17.64
N SER A 252 -1.90 -30.52 -18.33
CA SER A 252 -1.57 -31.58 -19.30
C SER A 252 -0.65 -32.66 -18.73
N GLY A 253 -0.67 -32.89 -17.41
CA GLY A 253 0.15 -33.88 -16.72
C GLY A 253 1.63 -33.50 -16.53
N VAL A 254 2.08 -32.33 -16.99
CA VAL A 254 3.51 -31.98 -17.05
C VAL A 254 3.83 -30.67 -16.35
N VAL A 255 3.03 -29.62 -16.55
CA VAL A 255 3.39 -28.28 -16.09
C VAL A 255 2.73 -27.99 -14.74
N PRO A 256 3.49 -27.76 -13.65
CA PRO A 256 2.91 -27.41 -12.36
C PRO A 256 2.12 -26.10 -12.46
N ALA A 257 0.92 -26.09 -11.89
CA ALA A 257 0.06 -24.91 -11.80
C ALA A 257 -0.54 -24.80 -10.39
N ASP A 258 -0.74 -23.57 -9.95
CA ASP A 258 -1.43 -23.30 -8.70
C ASP A 258 -2.92 -23.62 -8.82
N VAL A 259 -3.48 -24.26 -7.80
CA VAL A 259 -4.93 -24.34 -7.61
C VAL A 259 -5.37 -23.08 -6.90
N TYR A 260 -6.04 -22.19 -7.63
CA TYR A 260 -6.57 -20.95 -7.09
C TYR A 260 -7.89 -21.21 -6.36
N TYR A 261 -8.05 -20.53 -5.24
CA TYR A 261 -9.26 -20.61 -4.43
C TYR A 261 -10.24 -19.53 -4.81
N LYS A 262 -11.49 -19.96 -4.92
CA LYS A 262 -12.65 -19.14 -5.24
C LYS A 262 -13.50 -18.81 -4.00
N ASP A 263 -12.94 -18.97 -2.81
CA ASP A 263 -13.63 -18.75 -1.54
C ASP A 263 -12.90 -17.71 -0.67
N ALA A 264 -13.47 -17.46 0.50
CA ALA A 264 -12.80 -16.79 1.60
C ALA A 264 -12.98 -17.59 2.90
N VAL A 265 -12.03 -17.41 3.81
CA VAL A 265 -12.13 -17.89 5.19
C VAL A 265 -12.04 -16.71 6.14
N VAL A 266 -12.79 -16.78 7.23
CA VAL A 266 -12.97 -15.66 8.16
C VAL A 266 -12.61 -16.11 9.57
N LEU A 267 -11.73 -15.38 10.23
CA LEU A 267 -11.38 -15.59 11.63
C LEU A 267 -12.12 -14.58 12.51
N GLY A 268 -12.91 -15.08 13.44
CA GLY A 268 -13.45 -14.26 14.53
C GLY A 268 -12.33 -13.87 15.51
N LEU A 269 -12.04 -12.57 15.65
CA LEU A 269 -10.86 -12.13 16.41
C LEU A 269 -11.00 -12.31 17.93
N LYS A 270 -12.22 -12.38 18.47
CA LYS A 270 -12.46 -12.65 19.90
C LYS A 270 -12.68 -14.14 20.14
N SER A 271 -13.41 -14.82 19.26
CA SER A 271 -13.70 -16.25 19.39
C SER A 271 -12.52 -17.15 19.03
N GLY A 272 -11.63 -16.69 18.14
CA GLY A 272 -10.55 -17.50 17.56
C GLY A 272 -11.04 -18.55 16.58
N MET A 273 -12.30 -18.51 16.16
CA MET A 273 -12.92 -19.55 15.32
C MET A 273 -12.89 -19.18 13.85
N TRP A 274 -12.55 -20.16 13.00
CA TRP A 274 -12.64 -20.03 11.54
C TRP A 274 -14.04 -20.36 11.04
N LYS A 275 -14.48 -19.58 10.05
CA LYS A 275 -15.69 -19.81 9.26
C LYS A 275 -15.35 -19.80 7.78
N GLU A 276 -15.83 -20.81 7.06
CA GLU A 276 -15.78 -20.83 5.60
C GLU A 276 -16.94 -20.00 5.03
N VAL A 277 -16.64 -19.17 4.05
CA VAL A 277 -17.64 -18.34 3.35
C VAL A 277 -18.26 -19.11 2.18
N GLY A 278 -17.46 -19.98 1.55
CA GLY A 278 -17.82 -20.70 0.33
C GLY A 278 -17.48 -19.92 -0.93
N ASP A 279 -17.80 -20.52 -2.07
CA ASP A 279 -17.44 -20.00 -3.39
C ASP A 279 -18.12 -18.66 -3.69
N MET A 280 -17.34 -17.67 -4.12
CA MET A 280 -17.78 -16.29 -4.39
C MET A 280 -18.15 -16.04 -5.87
N TRP A 281 -17.98 -17.06 -6.73
CA TRP A 281 -18.18 -17.00 -8.19
C TRP A 281 -19.14 -18.09 -8.66
N LEU A 282 -19.78 -17.84 -9.80
CA LEU A 282 -20.60 -18.84 -10.49
C LEU A 282 -19.73 -19.80 -11.32
N GLU A 283 -20.27 -20.99 -11.63
CA GLU A 283 -19.58 -21.97 -12.47
C GLU A 283 -19.24 -21.40 -13.86
N GLY A 284 -17.99 -21.54 -14.29
CA GLY A 284 -17.48 -21.04 -15.57
C GLY A 284 -16.81 -19.67 -15.51
N GLU A 285 -16.91 -18.95 -14.38
CA GLU A 285 -16.15 -17.73 -14.15
C GLU A 285 -14.68 -18.01 -13.83
N ARG A 286 -13.80 -17.01 -14.04
CA ARG A 286 -12.36 -17.16 -13.81
C ARG A 286 -12.07 -17.49 -12.34
N VAL A 287 -11.24 -18.52 -12.13
CA VAL A 287 -10.86 -18.99 -10.79
C VAL A 287 -9.82 -18.09 -10.12
N ARG A 288 -9.01 -17.36 -10.89
CA ARG A 288 -7.96 -16.47 -10.35
C ARG A 288 -8.51 -15.06 -10.15
N MET A 289 -8.47 -14.59 -8.90
CA MET A 289 -8.81 -13.21 -8.56
C MET A 289 -7.90 -12.20 -9.25
N GLY A 290 -8.49 -11.11 -9.71
CA GLY A 290 -7.77 -9.89 -10.05
C GLY A 290 -7.26 -9.16 -8.80
N PRO A 291 -6.52 -8.04 -8.97
CA PRO A 291 -6.13 -7.21 -7.84
C PRO A 291 -7.37 -6.67 -7.11
N LEU A 292 -7.30 -6.69 -5.78
CA LEU A 292 -8.36 -6.19 -4.91
C LEU A 292 -8.00 -4.80 -4.38
N ALA A 293 -9.04 -3.99 -4.19
CA ALA A 293 -8.96 -2.71 -3.50
C ALA A 293 -10.00 -2.68 -2.38
N VAL A 294 -9.53 -2.50 -1.15
CA VAL A 294 -10.37 -2.45 0.05
C VAL A 294 -10.64 -0.99 0.39
N ALA A 295 -11.89 -0.59 0.31
CA ALA A 295 -12.33 0.72 0.77
C ALA A 295 -12.62 0.64 2.27
N GLU A 296 -11.74 1.23 3.05
CA GLU A 296 -11.86 1.29 4.51
C GLU A 296 -12.69 2.49 4.94
N GLY A 297 -13.53 2.28 5.95
CA GLY A 297 -14.28 3.30 6.66
C GLY A 297 -13.39 4.10 7.61
N SER A 298 -14.00 5.06 8.32
CA SER A 298 -13.26 5.92 9.27
C SER A 298 -12.66 5.16 10.47
N ASP A 299 -13.12 3.95 10.71
CA ASP A 299 -12.66 3.03 11.75
C ASP A 299 -11.58 2.04 11.28
N GLY A 300 -11.11 2.19 10.03
CA GLY A 300 -10.10 1.31 9.43
C GLY A 300 -10.64 -0.07 9.00
N LYS A 301 -11.96 -0.26 9.03
CA LYS A 301 -12.59 -1.53 8.65
C LYS A 301 -13.14 -1.45 7.23
N ALA A 302 -13.16 -2.58 6.54
CA ALA A 302 -13.61 -2.68 5.16
C ALA A 302 -15.12 -2.44 5.03
N ASP A 303 -15.49 -1.29 4.46
CA ASP A 303 -16.87 -0.96 4.09
C ASP A 303 -17.26 -1.59 2.75
N ALA A 304 -16.29 -1.69 1.83
CA ALA A 304 -16.48 -2.31 0.53
C ALA A 304 -15.16 -2.91 0.01
N VAL A 305 -15.29 -4.00 -0.74
CA VAL A 305 -14.16 -4.63 -1.43
C VAL A 305 -14.45 -4.64 -2.91
N PHE A 306 -13.48 -4.21 -3.69
CA PHE A 306 -13.57 -4.15 -5.14
C PHE A 306 -12.52 -5.05 -5.77
N MET A 307 -12.85 -5.66 -6.90
CA MET A 307 -11.94 -6.43 -7.73
C MET A 307 -11.90 -5.79 -9.11
N LEU A 308 -10.71 -5.65 -9.68
CA LEU A 308 -10.55 -5.31 -11.09
C LEU A 308 -10.22 -6.58 -11.87
N ASP A 309 -11.08 -6.98 -12.80
CA ASP A 309 -10.82 -8.09 -13.73
C ASP A 309 -11.26 -7.71 -15.15
N ASN A 310 -10.42 -8.02 -16.15
CA ASN A 310 -10.69 -7.78 -17.58
C ASN A 310 -11.29 -6.40 -17.92
N ASN A 311 -10.75 -5.32 -17.35
CA ASN A 311 -11.25 -3.94 -17.51
C ASN A 311 -12.64 -3.68 -16.91
N GLU A 312 -13.13 -4.55 -16.03
CA GLU A 312 -14.35 -4.38 -15.27
C GLU A 312 -14.04 -4.34 -13.77
N VAL A 313 -14.70 -3.42 -13.08
CA VAL A 313 -14.65 -3.32 -11.63
C VAL A 313 -15.88 -4.01 -11.08
N PHE A 314 -15.67 -4.97 -10.20
CA PHE A 314 -16.69 -5.65 -9.43
C PHE A 314 -16.63 -5.19 -7.99
N ARG A 315 -17.80 -5.13 -7.34
CA ARG A 315 -17.96 -4.91 -5.90
C ARG A 315 -18.45 -6.21 -5.28
N TYR A 316 -17.82 -6.61 -4.17
CA TYR A 316 -18.25 -7.79 -3.43
C TYR A 316 -19.50 -7.48 -2.60
N ASP A 317 -20.52 -8.33 -2.75
CA ASP A 317 -21.71 -8.33 -1.91
C ASP A 317 -21.58 -9.40 -0.82
N PHE A 318 -21.31 -8.94 0.41
CA PHE A 318 -21.16 -9.80 1.58
C PHE A 318 -22.44 -10.55 1.97
N ALA A 319 -23.64 -10.04 1.62
CA ALA A 319 -24.90 -10.68 1.99
C ALA A 319 -25.19 -11.88 1.09
N CYS A 320 -24.90 -11.73 -0.21
CA CYS A 320 -25.15 -12.77 -1.21
C CYS A 320 -23.95 -13.68 -1.46
N ASN A 321 -22.77 -13.33 -0.94
CA ASN A 321 -21.49 -13.99 -1.25
C ASN A 321 -21.18 -14.01 -2.75
N THR A 322 -21.31 -12.87 -3.42
CA THR A 322 -21.14 -12.77 -4.88
C THR A 322 -20.47 -11.47 -5.32
N TRP A 323 -19.79 -11.50 -6.45
CA TRP A 323 -19.26 -10.31 -7.11
C TRP A 323 -20.30 -9.66 -8.04
N LEU A 324 -20.59 -8.38 -7.82
CA LEU A 324 -21.52 -7.60 -8.63
C LEU A 324 -20.75 -6.60 -9.49
N LYS A 325 -21.08 -6.49 -10.78
CA LYS A 325 -20.44 -5.52 -11.67
C LYS A 325 -20.79 -4.09 -11.24
N GLU A 326 -19.76 -3.29 -10.97
CA GLU A 326 -19.87 -1.90 -10.53
C GLU A 326 -19.73 -0.92 -11.70
N THR A 327 -18.69 -1.10 -12.53
CA THR A 327 -18.41 -0.24 -13.70
C THR A 327 -17.41 -0.90 -14.63
N SER A 328 -17.31 -0.44 -15.88
CA SER A 328 -16.18 -0.73 -16.77
C SER A 328 -15.17 0.41 -16.75
N LEU A 329 -13.89 0.12 -17.01
CA LEU A 329 -12.84 1.14 -17.14
C LEU A 329 -13.13 2.06 -18.32
N LYS A 330 -12.83 3.35 -18.14
CA LYS A 330 -13.02 4.36 -19.19
C LYS A 330 -12.04 4.16 -20.35
N LYS A 331 -10.78 3.87 -20.03
CA LYS A 331 -9.75 3.46 -20.99
C LYS A 331 -9.37 2.02 -20.68
N LYS A 332 -9.52 1.17 -21.70
CA LYS A 332 -9.13 -0.23 -21.62
C LYS A 332 -7.61 -0.35 -21.55
N ILE A 333 -7.18 -1.24 -20.68
CA ILE A 333 -5.83 -1.72 -20.49
C ILE A 333 -5.69 -2.94 -21.40
N ALA A 334 -4.62 -2.97 -22.19
CA ALA A 334 -4.36 -4.09 -23.09
C ALA A 334 -3.99 -5.35 -22.28
N ASP A 335 -4.27 -6.54 -22.81
CA ASP A 335 -4.07 -7.81 -22.09
C ASP A 335 -2.62 -8.08 -21.68
N ASN A 336 -1.65 -7.43 -22.32
CA ASN A 336 -0.22 -7.53 -22.02
C ASN A 336 0.28 -6.49 -21.00
N GLU A 337 -0.52 -5.47 -20.68
CA GLU A 337 -0.18 -4.41 -19.74
C GLU A 337 -0.58 -4.78 -18.30
N SER A 338 0.20 -4.28 -17.33
CA SER A 338 -0.10 -4.42 -15.91
C SER A 338 -0.63 -3.11 -15.35
N CYS A 339 -1.45 -3.21 -14.30
CA CYS A 339 -1.99 -2.03 -13.63
C CYS A 339 -1.99 -2.17 -12.12
N GLY A 340 -1.82 -1.03 -11.45
CA GLY A 340 -2.03 -0.90 -10.03
C GLY A 340 -3.49 -0.60 -9.75
N PHE A 341 -4.04 -1.18 -8.68
CA PHE A 341 -5.41 -0.94 -8.24
C PHE A 341 -5.43 -0.69 -6.75
N ALA A 342 -6.04 0.43 -6.32
CA ALA A 342 -6.10 0.82 -4.91
C ALA A 342 -7.39 1.61 -4.64
N ALA A 343 -7.88 1.56 -3.40
CA ALA A 343 -9.05 2.32 -2.95
C ALA A 343 -8.60 3.35 -1.91
N MET A 344 -9.00 4.61 -2.07
CA MET A 344 -8.54 5.69 -1.22
C MET A 344 -9.62 6.76 -1.10
N ASN A 345 -10.04 7.08 0.13
CA ASN A 345 -11.12 8.02 0.41
C ASN A 345 -12.43 7.75 -0.38
N GLY A 346 -12.79 6.48 -0.55
CA GLY A 346 -13.99 6.07 -1.29
C GLY A 346 -13.89 6.19 -2.81
N ASP A 347 -12.74 6.61 -3.36
CA ASP A 347 -12.46 6.60 -4.79
C ASP A 347 -11.53 5.42 -5.14
N LEU A 348 -11.70 4.83 -6.31
CA LEU A 348 -10.86 3.74 -6.82
C LEU A 348 -9.85 4.28 -7.82
N PHE A 349 -8.59 3.91 -7.67
CA PHE A 349 -7.47 4.35 -8.48
C PHE A 349 -6.95 3.18 -9.31
N VAL A 350 -6.93 3.35 -10.62
CA VAL A 350 -6.32 2.41 -11.57
C VAL A 350 -5.14 3.11 -12.22
N LEU A 351 -3.94 2.56 -12.03
CA LEU A 351 -2.68 3.17 -12.45
C LEU A 351 -2.03 2.33 -13.55
N THR A 352 -1.66 2.95 -14.66
CA THR A 352 -0.91 2.31 -15.74
C THR A 352 0.31 3.13 -16.13
N SER A 353 1.43 2.46 -16.35
CA SER A 353 2.68 3.11 -16.75
C SER A 353 2.84 3.03 -18.26
N VAL A 354 2.90 4.19 -18.93
CA VAL A 354 3.01 4.28 -20.38
C VAL A 354 4.37 4.87 -20.77
N LEU A 355 5.06 4.22 -21.70
CA LEU A 355 6.23 4.79 -22.38
C LEU A 355 5.76 5.38 -23.71
N LYS A 356 5.85 6.70 -23.90
CA LYS A 356 5.49 7.32 -25.18
C LYS A 356 6.54 6.97 -26.25
N SER A 357 6.19 6.07 -27.17
CA SER A 357 6.97 5.81 -28.39
C SER A 357 6.50 6.70 -29.54
N ASP A 358 7.17 7.83 -29.76
CA ASP A 358 7.14 8.43 -31.10
C ASP A 358 8.21 7.74 -31.95
N GLY A 359 7.77 7.15 -33.06
CA GLY A 359 8.61 6.45 -34.00
C GLY A 359 9.60 7.38 -34.69
N SER A 360 10.85 7.38 -34.22
CA SER A 360 12.07 7.60 -35.02
C SER A 360 13.29 7.69 -34.09
N ASP A 361 14.36 6.99 -34.48
CA ASP A 361 15.75 7.07 -34.00
C ASP A 361 16.17 6.31 -32.73
N PHE A 362 16.66 5.09 -32.95
CA PHE A 362 17.35 4.21 -32.00
C PHE A 362 18.76 4.68 -31.56
N ARG A 363 19.18 5.90 -31.90
CA ARG A 363 20.58 6.34 -31.75
C ARG A 363 20.84 7.33 -30.59
N ARG A 364 19.89 7.57 -29.70
CA ARG A 364 20.09 8.43 -28.51
C ARG A 364 19.77 7.69 -27.21
N PRO A 365 20.59 7.82 -26.15
CA PRO A 365 20.27 7.24 -24.84
C PRO A 365 18.94 7.81 -24.34
N TYR A 366 18.09 6.92 -23.80
CA TYR A 366 16.71 7.18 -23.36
C TYR A 366 16.62 8.41 -22.44
N LYS A 367 16.31 9.59 -23.01
CA LYS A 367 16.00 10.82 -22.24
C LYS A 367 14.51 10.98 -21.91
N ARG A 368 13.64 10.03 -22.31
CA ARG A 368 12.18 10.17 -22.16
C ARG A 368 11.73 9.58 -20.83
N ARG A 369 11.07 10.40 -20.00
CA ARG A 369 10.50 9.96 -18.73
C ARG A 369 9.19 9.21 -18.97
N PRO A 370 8.94 8.10 -18.26
CA PRO A 370 7.66 7.43 -18.28
C PRO A 370 6.56 8.37 -17.78
N THR A 371 5.34 8.14 -18.25
CA THR A 371 4.14 8.82 -17.75
C THR A 371 3.28 7.82 -17.01
N LEU A 372 2.73 8.25 -15.87
CA LEU A 372 1.78 7.46 -15.11
C LEU A 372 0.37 7.95 -15.43
N GLU A 373 -0.41 7.12 -16.08
CA GLU A 373 -1.81 7.40 -16.33
C GLU A 373 -2.65 6.89 -15.16
N VAL A 374 -3.52 7.74 -14.64
CA VAL A 374 -4.35 7.42 -13.47
C VAL A 374 -5.82 7.64 -13.81
N GLN A 375 -6.57 6.55 -13.79
CA GLN A 375 -8.04 6.56 -13.89
C GLN A 375 -8.61 6.50 -12.48
N VAL A 376 -9.44 7.46 -12.12
CA VAL A 376 -10.08 7.54 -10.80
C VAL A 376 -11.58 7.41 -10.95
N TYR A 377 -12.15 6.40 -10.31
CA TYR A 377 -13.60 6.20 -10.24
C TYR A 377 -14.11 6.62 -8.87
N SER A 378 -15.03 7.58 -8.85
CA SER A 378 -15.71 7.93 -7.62
C SER A 378 -16.91 7.04 -7.39
N THR A 379 -16.88 6.23 -6.33
CA THR A 379 -17.95 5.28 -6.00
C THR A 379 -19.25 5.98 -5.60
N TYR A 380 -19.14 7.19 -5.03
CA TYR A 380 -20.28 8.04 -4.68
C TYR A 380 -20.87 8.73 -5.92
N LYS A 381 -20.02 9.39 -6.72
CA LYS A 381 -20.50 10.16 -7.90
C LYS A 381 -20.75 9.30 -9.12
N LYS A 382 -20.35 8.03 -9.11
CA LYS A 382 -20.39 7.09 -10.23
C LYS A 382 -19.77 7.66 -11.51
N LYS A 383 -18.64 8.37 -11.36
CA LYS A 383 -17.97 9.09 -12.47
C LYS A 383 -16.49 8.81 -12.49
N TRP A 384 -15.97 8.64 -13.71
CA TRP A 384 -14.55 8.51 -13.99
C TRP A 384 -13.88 9.85 -14.26
N LYS A 385 -12.68 10.01 -13.70
CA LYS A 385 -11.72 11.05 -14.02
C LYS A 385 -10.44 10.40 -14.53
N LEU A 386 -9.71 11.13 -15.36
CA LEU A 386 -8.44 10.70 -15.92
C LEU A 386 -7.45 11.85 -15.79
N PHE A 387 -6.25 11.56 -15.31
CA PHE A 387 -5.14 12.50 -15.35
C PHE A 387 -3.81 11.76 -15.57
N ILE A 388 -2.78 12.54 -15.90
CA ILE A 388 -1.43 12.04 -16.13
C ILE A 388 -0.51 12.65 -15.08
N ALA A 389 0.26 11.79 -14.41
CA ALA A 389 1.31 12.16 -13.49
C ALA A 389 2.68 11.81 -14.09
N HIS A 390 3.72 12.51 -13.62
CA HIS A 390 5.09 12.31 -14.07
C HIS A 390 5.93 11.81 -12.90
N PRO A 391 6.14 10.49 -12.78
CA PRO A 391 6.90 9.94 -11.67
C PRO A 391 8.36 10.41 -11.72
N PRO A 392 9.04 10.55 -10.58
CA PRO A 392 10.42 11.05 -10.49
C PRO A 392 11.48 10.00 -10.91
N MET A 393 11.13 9.06 -11.78
CA MET A 393 11.98 7.95 -12.24
C MET A 393 12.11 7.94 -13.76
N TYR A 394 13.15 7.26 -14.27
CA TYR A 394 13.45 7.19 -15.70
C TYR A 394 13.01 5.87 -16.36
N GLN A 395 12.63 4.86 -15.56
CA GLN A 395 12.13 3.58 -16.04
C GLN A 395 10.63 3.47 -15.78
N PRO A 396 9.85 2.85 -16.69
CA PRO A 396 8.42 2.62 -16.47
C PRO A 396 8.21 1.72 -15.24
N ILE A 397 7.08 1.92 -14.57
CA ILE A 397 6.68 1.12 -13.41
C ILE A 397 6.02 -0.17 -13.93
N ASP A 398 6.54 -1.33 -13.55
CA ASP A 398 5.87 -2.61 -13.82
C ASP A 398 4.94 -2.96 -12.67
N PHE A 399 3.64 -2.88 -12.91
CA PHE A 399 2.64 -3.19 -11.91
C PHE A 399 2.47 -4.69 -11.61
N LYS A 400 3.20 -5.59 -12.29
CA LYS A 400 3.27 -7.01 -11.90
C LYS A 400 4.06 -7.22 -10.62
N SER A 401 5.07 -6.39 -10.38
CA SER A 401 5.94 -6.44 -9.19
C SER A 401 5.74 -5.28 -8.24
N THR A 402 5.06 -4.21 -8.68
CA THR A 402 4.78 -3.04 -7.86
C THR A 402 3.79 -3.39 -6.75
N ILE A 403 4.09 -2.90 -5.56
CA ILE A 403 3.18 -2.99 -4.41
C ILE A 403 2.71 -1.59 -4.04
N LEU A 404 1.41 -1.47 -3.76
CA LEU A 404 0.75 -0.22 -3.39
C LEU A 404 0.30 -0.27 -1.94
N CYS A 405 0.43 0.85 -1.23
CA CYS A 405 -0.13 1.05 0.11
C CYS A 405 -0.82 2.40 0.14
N THR A 406 -2.05 2.45 0.64
CA THR A 406 -2.74 3.71 0.92
C THR A 406 -2.37 4.22 2.29
N ILE A 407 -2.20 5.53 2.41
CA ILE A 407 -1.75 6.22 3.62
C ILE A 407 -2.68 7.40 3.85
N GLN A 408 -3.04 7.63 5.11
CA GLN A 408 -3.91 8.73 5.49
C GLN A 408 -3.28 9.55 6.62
N ILE A 409 -2.97 10.82 6.34
CA ILE A 409 -2.25 11.73 7.26
C ILE A 409 -3.15 12.85 7.78
#